data_AF-A0A7S1X1T1-F1
#
_entry.id   AF-A0A7S1X1T1-F1
#
_cell.length_a   1.000
_cell.length_b   1.000
_cell.length_c   1.000
_cell.angle_alpha   90.00
_cell.angle_beta   90.00
_cell.angle_gamma   90.00
#
_symmetry.space_group_name_H-M   'P 1'
#
loop_
_entity.id
_entity.type
_entity.pdbx_description
1 polymer ?
#
loop_
_entity_poly.entity_id
_entity_poly.type
_entity_poly.pdbx_seq_one_letter_code
_entity_poly.pdbx_strand_id
1 'polypeptide(L)'
;RLVYTRGNSSPANNLIRIENLIYLRHSLATLTGFDSFAAYSIQPYSLAQTPEAVTAFLHEMATELRPLVRQELDVLQKVKGEGAGRVRHWDRSYLMAKARSELTQNGHELITEYLPLEGCLKGLDYVLNGTLGLRLLERPSSAEEAWAPGVRKFELAEQGDGEVFGTIYLDMLRRPNKFQNAAHFNIRSGRRLSDGGYQSPVVALVCNFASSACLTLRELETLFHEFGHALHSMLSRTHYQHLAGIRGAMDCMEVPSHLWQRFATDPRILRAIGSHHISGDPIPEALLLNAQRSHDMFAASDLQQLV
;
A
#
# COMPACT_ATOMS: atom_id res chain seq x y z
N ARG A 1 -11.28 3.87 -24.85
CA ARG A 1 -10.48 5.01 -25.39
C ARG A 1 -10.88 6.37 -24.81
N LEU A 2 -12.10 6.89 -25.00
CA LEU A 2 -12.47 8.26 -24.54
C LEU A 2 -12.23 8.49 -23.05
N VAL A 3 -12.65 7.55 -22.20
CA VAL A 3 -12.41 7.59 -20.74
C VAL A 3 -10.92 7.64 -20.43
N TYR A 4 -10.12 6.78 -21.06
CA TYR A 4 -8.66 6.78 -20.92
C TYR A 4 -8.04 8.11 -21.32
N THR A 5 -8.41 8.65 -22.49
CA THR A 5 -7.89 9.94 -22.97
C THR A 5 -8.25 11.04 -21.99
N ARG A 6 -9.50 11.12 -21.52
CA ARG A 6 -9.93 12.14 -20.56
C ARG A 6 -9.24 12.01 -19.22
N GLY A 7 -9.07 10.79 -18.71
CA GLY A 7 -8.39 10.51 -17.43
C GLY A 7 -6.87 10.76 -17.48
N ASN A 8 -6.26 10.69 -18.67
CA ASN A 8 -4.84 10.98 -18.89
C ASN A 8 -4.63 12.35 -19.58
N SER A 9 -5.66 13.20 -19.62
CA SER A 9 -5.53 14.58 -20.10
C SER A 9 -5.47 15.52 -18.90
N SER A 10 -4.67 16.57 -19.00
CA SER A 10 -4.60 17.65 -18.03
C SER A 10 -4.92 18.99 -18.67
N PRO A 11 -5.41 19.98 -17.91
CA PRO A 11 -5.52 21.36 -18.37
C PRO A 11 -4.20 21.87 -18.97
N ALA A 12 -4.26 22.58 -20.11
CA ALA A 12 -3.07 23.04 -20.82
C ALA A 12 -2.16 23.96 -19.99
N ASN A 13 -2.75 24.71 -19.04
CA ASN A 13 -1.99 25.54 -18.09
C ASN A 13 -1.07 24.72 -17.16
N ASN A 14 -1.31 23.42 -16.97
CA ASN A 14 -0.38 22.57 -16.23
C ASN A 14 0.96 22.41 -16.96
N LEU A 15 1.00 22.49 -18.29
CA LEU A 15 2.26 22.43 -19.05
C LEU A 15 3.16 23.61 -18.67
N ILE A 16 2.62 24.83 -18.69
CA ILE A 16 3.33 26.06 -18.28
C ILE A 16 3.81 25.94 -16.83
N ARG A 17 2.99 25.39 -15.92
CA ARG A 17 3.36 25.20 -14.52
C ARG A 17 4.50 24.19 -14.35
N ILE A 18 4.47 23.08 -15.09
CA ILE A 18 5.51 22.05 -15.04
C ILE A 18 6.82 22.59 -15.62
N GLU A 19 6.77 23.31 -16.74
CA GLU A 19 7.94 23.96 -17.32
C GLU A 19 8.58 24.95 -16.34
N ASN A 20 7.77 25.81 -15.72
CA ASN A 20 8.24 26.72 -14.68
C ASN A 20 8.81 25.96 -13.48
N LEU A 21 8.18 24.86 -13.06
CA LEU A 21 8.67 24.05 -11.95
C LEU A 21 10.02 23.39 -12.27
N ILE A 22 10.23 22.91 -13.49
CA ILE A 22 11.51 22.36 -13.95
C ILE A 22 12.60 23.44 -13.90
N TYR A 23 12.30 24.63 -14.44
CA TYR A 23 13.23 25.76 -14.39
C TYR A 23 13.59 26.15 -12.95
N LEU A 24 12.59 26.37 -12.10
CA LEU A 24 12.79 26.77 -10.70
C LEU A 24 13.55 25.71 -9.89
N ARG A 25 13.30 24.42 -10.15
CA ARG A 25 14.03 23.31 -9.53
C ARG A 25 15.50 23.29 -9.95
N HIS A 26 15.78 23.54 -11.22
CA HIS A 26 17.17 23.66 -11.69
C HIS A 26 17.85 24.90 -11.09
N SER A 27 17.19 26.05 -11.04
CA SER A 27 17.71 27.25 -10.38
C SER A 27 17.98 27.03 -8.89
N LEU A 28 17.08 26.34 -8.17
CA LEU A 28 17.30 25.99 -6.76
C LEU A 28 18.54 25.10 -6.59
N ALA A 29 18.70 24.08 -7.44
CA ALA A 29 19.85 23.18 -7.39
C ALA A 29 21.17 23.94 -7.62
N THR A 30 21.24 24.76 -8.68
CA THR A 30 22.47 25.51 -9.01
C THR A 30 22.81 26.55 -7.95
N LEU A 31 21.82 27.26 -7.40
CA LEU A 31 22.02 28.20 -6.29
C LEU A 31 22.51 27.54 -5.00
N THR A 32 22.21 26.25 -4.81
CA THR A 32 22.64 25.47 -3.65
C THR A 32 23.89 24.63 -3.93
N GLY A 33 24.51 24.78 -5.10
CA GLY A 33 25.78 24.14 -5.47
C GLY A 33 25.65 22.74 -6.08
N PHE A 34 24.47 22.35 -6.57
CA PHE A 34 24.23 21.07 -7.23
C PHE A 34 24.03 21.23 -8.74
N ASP A 35 24.50 20.25 -9.52
CA ASP A 35 24.40 20.25 -10.98
C ASP A 35 22.95 20.06 -11.49
N SER A 36 22.11 19.40 -10.70
CA SER A 36 20.72 19.13 -11.05
C SER A 36 19.83 19.01 -9.81
N PHE A 37 18.51 19.18 -10.00
CA PHE A 37 17.55 18.96 -8.93
C PHE A 37 17.51 17.51 -8.46
N ALA A 38 17.80 16.54 -9.36
CA ALA A 38 17.90 15.14 -8.97
C ALA A 38 19.04 14.94 -7.96
N ALA A 39 20.23 15.49 -8.24
CA ALA A 39 21.36 15.44 -7.32
C ALA A 39 21.04 16.13 -5.98
N TYR A 40 20.39 17.30 -6.02
CA TYR A 40 19.91 18.01 -4.82
C TYR A 40 18.92 17.18 -3.99
N SER A 41 17.99 16.47 -4.65
CA SER A 41 16.94 15.70 -3.97
C SER A 41 17.41 14.38 -3.36
N ILE A 42 18.38 13.70 -3.98
CA ILE A 42 18.83 12.36 -3.56
C ILE A 42 19.75 12.44 -2.34
N GLN A 43 20.69 13.39 -2.32
CA GLN A 43 21.77 13.42 -1.33
C GLN A 43 21.32 13.42 0.16
N PRO A 44 20.23 14.10 0.57
CA PRO A 44 19.83 14.10 1.98
C PRO A 44 18.84 13.00 2.35
N TYR A 45 18.22 12.32 1.38
CA TYR A 45 16.96 11.59 1.60
C TYR A 45 16.85 10.25 0.88
N SER A 46 17.89 9.76 0.20
CA SER A 46 17.83 8.49 -0.54
C SER A 46 19.09 7.65 -0.34
N LEU A 47 18.89 6.35 -0.19
CA LEU A 47 19.94 5.33 -0.14
C LEU A 47 20.66 5.15 -1.49
N ALA A 48 20.04 5.53 -2.60
CA ALA A 48 20.62 5.46 -3.94
C ALA A 48 21.82 6.40 -4.14
N GLN A 49 21.93 7.46 -3.31
CA GLN A 49 23.05 8.43 -3.24
C GLN A 49 23.28 9.31 -4.49
N THR A 50 23.15 8.79 -5.72
CA THR A 50 23.36 9.57 -6.95
C THR A 50 22.27 9.35 -8.02
N PRO A 51 22.00 10.35 -8.88
CA PRO A 51 21.08 10.19 -10.02
C PRO A 51 21.51 9.09 -11.01
N GLU A 52 22.81 8.89 -11.18
CA GLU A 52 23.37 7.89 -12.08
C GLU A 52 23.07 6.47 -11.57
N ALA A 53 23.16 6.25 -10.25
CA ALA A 53 22.81 4.97 -9.63
C ALA A 53 21.32 4.66 -9.82
N VAL A 54 20.44 5.65 -9.65
CA VAL A 54 19.01 5.50 -9.91
C VAL A 54 18.75 5.16 -11.38
N THR A 55 19.39 5.87 -12.31
CA THR A 55 19.21 5.63 -13.75
C THR A 55 19.70 4.24 -14.15
N ALA A 56 20.85 3.81 -13.64
CA ALA A 56 21.41 2.49 -13.89
C ALA A 56 20.46 1.39 -13.39
N PHE A 57 19.96 1.53 -12.15
CA PHE A 57 18.99 0.62 -11.55
C PHE A 57 17.70 0.49 -12.39
N LEU A 58 17.11 1.61 -12.80
CA LEU A 58 15.90 1.59 -13.63
C LEU A 58 16.14 0.95 -15.00
N HIS A 59 17.28 1.22 -15.65
CA HIS A 59 17.62 0.59 -16.92
C HIS A 59 17.86 -0.91 -16.81
N GLU A 60 18.52 -1.37 -15.75
CA GLU A 60 18.74 -2.78 -15.45
C GLU A 60 17.40 -3.49 -15.25
N MET A 61 16.55 -2.98 -14.36
CA MET A 61 15.20 -3.50 -14.14
C MET A 61 14.36 -3.55 -15.42
N ALA A 62 14.34 -2.46 -16.21
CA ALA A 62 13.59 -2.43 -17.46
C ALA A 62 14.10 -3.45 -18.48
N THR A 63 15.39 -3.77 -18.44
CA THR A 63 16.01 -4.77 -19.31
C THR A 63 15.64 -6.19 -18.87
N GLU A 64 15.71 -6.48 -17.57
CA GLU A 64 15.34 -7.79 -17.01
C GLU A 64 13.84 -8.09 -17.15
N LEU A 65 12.98 -7.09 -16.97
CA LEU A 65 11.52 -7.27 -17.08
C LEU A 65 11.03 -7.43 -18.52
N ARG A 66 11.80 -6.94 -19.51
CA ARG A 66 11.39 -6.92 -20.92
C ARG A 66 10.91 -8.27 -21.48
N PRO A 67 11.61 -9.41 -21.29
CA PRO A 67 11.12 -10.71 -21.75
C PRO A 67 9.79 -11.11 -21.11
N LEU A 68 9.63 -10.88 -19.80
CA LEU A 68 8.39 -11.22 -19.07
C LEU A 68 7.21 -10.38 -19.55
N VAL A 69 7.42 -9.07 -19.70
CA VAL A 69 6.36 -8.17 -20.21
C VAL A 69 5.95 -8.55 -21.63
N ARG A 70 6.88 -8.98 -22.49
CA ARG A 70 6.52 -9.46 -23.84
C ARG A 70 5.59 -10.67 -23.78
N GLN A 71 5.89 -11.64 -22.92
CA GLN A 71 5.03 -12.82 -22.73
C GLN A 71 3.63 -12.42 -22.24
N GLU A 72 3.55 -11.48 -21.30
CA GLU A 72 2.30 -10.97 -20.78
C GLU A 72 1.49 -10.17 -21.82
N LEU A 73 2.16 -9.37 -22.65
CA LEU A 73 1.54 -8.67 -23.77
C LEU A 73 1.00 -9.65 -24.83
N ASP A 74 1.69 -10.78 -25.07
CA ASP A 74 1.20 -11.83 -25.97
C ASP A 74 -0.09 -12.47 -25.42
N VAL A 75 -0.20 -12.66 -24.10
CA VAL A 75 -1.45 -13.09 -23.45
C VAL A 75 -2.56 -12.07 -23.70
N LEU A 76 -2.30 -10.77 -23.50
CA LEU A 76 -3.30 -9.73 -23.79
C LEU A 76 -3.69 -9.69 -25.26
N GLN A 77 -2.75 -9.91 -26.18
CA GLN A 77 -3.02 -9.94 -27.61
C GLN A 77 -3.91 -11.14 -27.99
N LYS A 78 -3.71 -12.31 -27.37
CA LYS A 78 -4.59 -13.47 -27.54
C LYS A 78 -6.00 -13.20 -27.03
N VAL A 79 -6.14 -12.63 -25.83
CA VAL A 79 -7.45 -12.29 -25.22
C VAL A 79 -8.21 -11.23 -26.03
N LYS A 80 -7.48 -10.34 -26.71
CA LYS A 80 -8.03 -9.35 -27.63
C LYS A 80 -8.58 -9.96 -28.93
N GLY A 81 -8.00 -11.08 -29.37
CA GLY A 81 -8.41 -11.81 -30.56
C GLY A 81 -7.64 -11.43 -31.84
N GLU A 82 -7.60 -12.37 -32.79
CA GLU A 82 -6.98 -12.18 -34.09
C GLU A 82 -7.75 -11.14 -34.93
N GLY A 83 -7.04 -10.27 -35.65
CA GLY A 83 -7.65 -9.21 -36.48
C GLY A 83 -8.03 -7.92 -35.74
N ALA A 84 -8.03 -7.90 -34.39
CA ALA A 84 -8.38 -6.72 -33.59
C ALA A 84 -7.25 -5.65 -33.47
N GLY A 85 -6.13 -5.87 -34.18
CA GLY A 85 -4.95 -5.01 -34.14
C GLY A 85 -4.16 -5.10 -32.82
N ARG A 86 -3.10 -4.29 -32.71
CA ARG A 86 -2.20 -4.29 -31.54
C ARG A 86 -2.91 -3.83 -30.27
N VAL A 87 -2.54 -4.39 -29.12
CA VAL A 87 -2.97 -3.91 -27.79
C VAL A 87 -2.53 -2.45 -27.62
N ARG A 88 -3.46 -1.59 -27.18
CA ARG A 88 -3.22 -0.16 -26.90
C ARG A 88 -3.30 0.10 -25.39
N HIS A 89 -2.77 1.23 -24.93
CA HIS A 89 -2.79 1.58 -23.50
C HIS A 89 -4.20 1.58 -22.89
N TRP A 90 -5.20 2.05 -23.64
CA TRP A 90 -6.59 2.05 -23.18
C TRP A 90 -7.28 0.67 -23.20
N ASP A 91 -6.62 -0.36 -23.76
CA ASP A 91 -7.12 -1.73 -23.74
C ASP A 91 -6.61 -2.50 -22.51
N ARG A 92 -5.45 -2.11 -21.95
CA ARG A 92 -4.70 -2.89 -20.94
C ARG A 92 -5.55 -3.31 -19.76
N SER A 93 -6.11 -2.37 -19.00
CA SER A 93 -6.87 -2.68 -17.78
C SER A 93 -8.07 -3.60 -18.04
N TYR A 94 -8.77 -3.40 -19.16
CA TYR A 94 -9.90 -4.24 -19.53
C TYR A 94 -9.46 -5.65 -19.92
N LEU A 95 -8.43 -5.78 -20.76
CA LEU A 95 -7.93 -7.08 -21.20
C LEU A 95 -7.28 -7.85 -20.05
N MET A 96 -6.57 -7.18 -19.14
CA MET A 96 -6.01 -7.79 -17.93
C MET A 96 -7.12 -8.32 -17.02
N ALA A 97 -8.18 -7.55 -16.79
CA ALA A 97 -9.33 -8.00 -16.00
C ALA A 97 -10.04 -9.19 -16.65
N LYS A 98 -10.25 -9.14 -17.97
CA LYS A 98 -10.84 -10.24 -18.75
C LYS A 98 -9.98 -11.51 -18.65
N ALA A 99 -8.67 -11.40 -18.83
CA ALA A 99 -7.76 -12.53 -18.75
C ALA A 99 -7.74 -13.16 -17.34
N ARG A 100 -7.77 -12.35 -16.27
CA ARG A 100 -7.88 -12.82 -14.89
C ARG A 100 -9.21 -13.53 -14.62
N SER A 101 -10.31 -13.00 -15.15
CA SER A 101 -11.64 -13.62 -15.07
C SER A 101 -11.68 -14.98 -15.77
N GLU A 102 -11.13 -15.09 -16.99
CA GLU A 102 -11.03 -16.34 -17.75
C GLU A 102 -10.15 -17.38 -17.02
N LEU A 103 -9.01 -16.96 -16.47
CA LEU A 103 -8.09 -17.83 -15.73
C LEU A 103 -8.72 -18.40 -14.45
N THR A 104 -9.53 -17.61 -13.75
CA THR A 104 -10.08 -17.96 -12.44
C THR A 104 -11.51 -18.48 -12.50
N GLN A 105 -12.11 -18.60 -13.69
CA GLN A 105 -13.53 -18.93 -13.87
C GLN A 105 -14.45 -18.02 -13.03
N ASN A 106 -14.14 -16.72 -12.97
CA ASN A 106 -14.77 -15.71 -12.09
C ASN A 106 -14.62 -15.94 -10.57
N GLY A 107 -13.81 -16.90 -10.13
CA GLY A 107 -13.62 -17.22 -8.72
C GLY A 107 -12.87 -16.14 -7.93
N HIS A 108 -12.18 -15.20 -8.59
CA HIS A 108 -11.46 -14.13 -7.89
C HIS A 108 -12.39 -13.17 -7.15
N GLU A 109 -13.61 -12.90 -7.66
CA GLU A 109 -14.55 -12.03 -6.95
C GLU A 109 -15.13 -12.72 -5.72
N LEU A 110 -15.27 -14.05 -5.76
CA LEU A 110 -15.85 -14.88 -4.69
C LEU A 110 -15.02 -14.88 -3.40
N ILE A 111 -13.69 -14.71 -3.47
CA ILE A 111 -12.86 -14.69 -2.26
C ILE A 111 -13.24 -13.54 -1.31
N THR A 112 -13.79 -12.45 -1.85
CA THR A 112 -14.28 -11.29 -1.08
C THR A 112 -15.29 -11.73 -0.02
N GLU A 113 -16.18 -12.68 -0.32
CA GLU A 113 -17.21 -13.17 0.61
C GLU A 113 -16.63 -13.91 1.83
N TYR A 114 -15.34 -14.27 1.77
CA TYR A 114 -14.61 -14.94 2.83
C TYR A 114 -13.65 -14.02 3.59
N LEU A 115 -13.64 -12.73 3.29
CA LEU A 115 -12.77 -11.74 3.93
C LEU A 115 -13.60 -10.75 4.75
N PRO A 116 -14.33 -11.20 5.79
CA PRO A 116 -15.09 -10.31 6.64
C PRO A 116 -14.15 -9.35 7.38
N LEU A 117 -14.55 -8.09 7.53
CA LEU A 117 -13.70 -7.04 8.10
C LEU A 117 -13.13 -7.42 9.48
N GLU A 118 -13.96 -7.98 10.38
CA GLU A 118 -13.51 -8.44 11.69
C GLU A 118 -12.49 -9.58 11.61
N GLY A 119 -12.65 -10.48 10.64
CA GLY A 119 -11.68 -11.56 10.37
C GLY A 119 -10.34 -10.98 9.90
N CYS A 120 -10.37 -10.00 9.00
CA CYS A 120 -9.19 -9.30 8.51
C CYS A 120 -8.44 -8.56 9.64
N LEU A 121 -9.15 -7.90 10.56
CA LEU A 121 -8.54 -7.22 11.71
C LEU A 121 -7.92 -8.20 12.71
N LYS A 122 -8.59 -9.31 13.00
CA LYS A 122 -8.00 -10.43 13.76
C LYS A 122 -6.77 -10.99 13.05
N GLY A 123 -6.76 -10.95 11.73
CA GLY A 123 -5.60 -11.33 10.92
C GLY A 123 -4.38 -10.46 11.16
N LEU A 124 -4.55 -9.15 11.37
CA LEU A 124 -3.44 -8.28 11.77
C LEU A 124 -2.85 -8.72 13.11
N ASP A 125 -3.70 -8.97 14.12
CA ASP A 125 -3.28 -9.46 15.45
C ASP A 125 -2.58 -10.83 15.36
N TYR A 126 -3.11 -11.74 14.53
CA TYR A 126 -2.55 -13.06 14.30
C TYR A 126 -1.12 -12.98 13.73
N VAL A 127 -0.92 -12.18 12.69
CA VAL A 127 0.40 -12.00 12.07
C VAL A 127 1.35 -11.28 13.03
N LEU A 128 0.89 -10.24 13.72
CA LEU A 128 1.68 -9.52 14.72
C LEU A 128 2.20 -10.43 15.83
N ASN A 129 1.31 -11.26 16.39
CA ASN A 129 1.68 -12.17 17.46
C ASN A 129 2.70 -13.21 16.96
N GLY A 130 2.41 -13.84 15.82
CA GLY A 130 3.28 -14.88 15.26
C GLY A 130 4.65 -14.39 14.78
N THR A 131 4.81 -13.10 14.48
CA THR A 131 6.07 -12.54 13.95
C THR A 131 6.84 -11.70 14.96
N LEU A 132 6.15 -10.88 15.75
CA LEU A 132 6.76 -9.88 16.64
C LEU A 132 6.41 -10.10 18.11
N GLY A 133 5.56 -11.07 18.46
CA GLY A 133 5.10 -11.27 19.84
C GLY A 133 4.26 -10.11 20.38
N LEU A 134 3.61 -9.35 19.48
CA LEU A 134 2.80 -8.19 19.82
C LEU A 134 1.31 -8.48 19.64
N ARG A 135 0.48 -7.69 20.33
CA ARG A 135 -0.97 -7.77 20.30
C ARG A 135 -1.59 -6.44 19.92
N LEU A 136 -2.66 -6.51 19.13
CA LEU A 136 -3.50 -5.38 18.78
C LEU A 136 -4.78 -5.42 19.63
N LEU A 137 -4.86 -4.57 20.64
CA LEU A 137 -5.92 -4.57 21.63
C LEU A 137 -6.94 -3.47 21.33
N GLU A 138 -8.17 -3.84 21.00
CA GLU A 138 -9.24 -2.87 20.82
C GLU A 138 -9.61 -2.21 22.16
N ARG A 139 -9.71 -0.89 22.16
CA ARG A 139 -10.08 -0.09 23.34
C ARG A 139 -11.32 0.75 23.05
N PRO A 140 -12.15 1.00 24.07
CA PRO A 140 -13.24 1.95 23.92
C PRO A 140 -12.67 3.33 23.59
N SER A 141 -13.29 4.02 22.64
CA SER A 141 -13.02 5.41 22.32
C SER A 141 -14.22 6.25 22.71
N SER A 142 -13.99 7.42 23.29
CA SER A 142 -15.06 8.36 23.61
C SER A 142 -15.52 9.11 22.36
N ALA A 143 -16.77 9.58 22.36
CA ALA A 143 -17.30 10.37 21.23
C ALA A 143 -16.56 11.70 21.02
N GLU A 144 -15.88 12.21 22.06
CA GLU A 144 -15.07 13.44 22.01
C GLU A 144 -13.65 13.19 21.48
N GLU A 145 -13.17 11.94 21.53
CA GLU A 145 -11.85 11.53 21.05
C GLU A 145 -11.86 11.19 19.54
N ALA A 146 -12.92 10.54 19.06
CA ALA A 146 -13.05 10.13 17.67
C ALA A 146 -13.59 11.28 16.77
N TRP A 147 -12.91 11.57 15.66
CA TRP A 147 -13.33 12.62 14.71
C TRP A 147 -14.49 12.23 13.79
N ALA A 148 -14.88 10.95 13.77
CA ALA A 148 -16.01 10.46 12.98
C ALA A 148 -16.60 9.16 13.58
N PRO A 149 -17.89 8.87 13.35
CA PRO A 149 -18.46 7.58 13.68
C PRO A 149 -17.75 6.43 12.94
N GLY A 150 -17.54 5.31 13.65
CA GLY A 150 -16.89 4.12 13.08
C GLY A 150 -15.37 4.12 13.13
N VAL A 151 -14.73 5.19 13.64
CA VAL A 151 -13.30 5.16 13.98
C VAL A 151 -13.10 4.24 15.18
N ARG A 152 -12.22 3.24 15.04
CA ARG A 152 -11.91 2.28 16.10
C ARG A 152 -10.53 2.56 16.67
N LYS A 153 -10.40 2.46 17.99
CA LYS A 153 -9.15 2.70 18.72
C LYS A 153 -8.52 1.38 19.13
N PHE A 154 -7.23 1.26 18.86
CA PHE A 154 -6.42 0.11 19.25
C PHE A 154 -5.15 0.56 19.98
N GLU A 155 -4.69 -0.27 20.89
CA GLU A 155 -3.37 -0.19 21.49
C GLU A 155 -2.50 -1.32 20.95
N LEU A 156 -1.27 -0.99 20.57
CA LEU A 156 -0.25 -2.00 20.28
C LEU A 156 0.47 -2.31 21.58
N ALA A 157 0.44 -3.56 22.03
CA ALA A 157 1.03 -3.98 23.29
C ALA A 157 1.87 -5.25 23.13
N GLU A 158 2.80 -5.49 24.05
CA GLU A 158 3.46 -6.79 24.17
C GLU A 158 2.44 -7.88 24.57
N GLN A 159 2.77 -9.15 24.32
CA GLN A 159 1.95 -10.26 24.77
C GLN A 159 1.86 -10.31 26.30
N GLY A 160 0.63 -10.43 26.84
CA GLY A 160 0.36 -10.44 28.29
C GLY A 160 0.07 -9.04 28.83
N ASP A 161 0.34 -8.80 30.12
CA ASP A 161 0.18 -7.48 30.77
C ASP A 161 1.42 -6.59 30.57
N GLY A 162 2.03 -6.66 29.38
CA GLY A 162 3.30 -5.99 29.05
C GLY A 162 3.18 -4.52 28.61
N GLU A 163 4.25 -3.97 28.06
CA GLU A 163 4.33 -2.55 27.67
C GLU A 163 3.35 -2.21 26.53
N VAL A 164 2.70 -1.05 26.62
CA VAL A 164 1.93 -0.45 25.53
C VAL A 164 2.82 0.43 24.68
N PHE A 165 3.01 0.03 23.42
CA PHE A 165 3.89 0.70 22.47
C PHE A 165 3.32 1.99 21.91
N GLY A 166 1.99 2.11 21.80
CA GLY A 166 1.31 3.28 21.23
C GLY A 166 -0.14 3.02 20.87
N THR A 167 -0.78 4.03 20.28
CA THR A 167 -2.21 4.00 19.93
C THR A 167 -2.41 4.15 18.42
N ILE A 168 -3.28 3.31 17.86
CA ILE A 168 -3.64 3.29 16.44
C ILE A 168 -5.15 3.55 16.34
N TYR A 169 -5.54 4.54 15.55
CA TYR A 169 -6.93 4.75 15.15
C TYR A 169 -7.15 4.21 13.75
N LEU A 170 -8.17 3.36 13.56
CA LEU A 170 -8.55 2.85 12.25
C LEU A 170 -9.82 3.57 11.76
N ASP A 171 -9.69 4.37 10.70
CA ASP A 171 -10.77 5.04 10.00
C ASP A 171 -10.96 4.41 8.62
N MET A 172 -11.75 3.33 8.56
CA MET A 172 -11.74 2.40 7.43
C MET A 172 -12.78 2.69 6.34
N LEU A 173 -13.93 3.24 6.72
CA LEU A 173 -15.10 3.33 5.83
C LEU A 173 -15.09 4.63 5.02
N ARG A 174 -15.55 4.56 3.76
CA ARG A 174 -15.73 5.76 2.92
C ARG A 174 -16.85 6.64 3.46
N ARG A 175 -16.64 7.96 3.46
CA ARG A 175 -17.68 8.98 3.72
C ARG A 175 -17.43 10.27 2.91
N PRO A 176 -18.46 11.11 2.68
CA PRO A 176 -18.28 12.40 2.02
C PRO A 176 -17.21 13.26 2.70
N ASN A 177 -16.43 14.00 1.92
CA ASN A 177 -15.38 14.92 2.37
C ASN A 177 -14.22 14.30 3.19
N LYS A 178 -14.15 12.96 3.28
CA LYS A 178 -12.98 12.26 3.83
C LYS A 178 -11.83 12.26 2.81
N PHE A 179 -10.59 12.21 3.30
CA PHE A 179 -9.42 11.95 2.48
C PHE A 179 -9.63 10.68 1.64
N GLN A 180 -9.47 10.78 0.32
CA GLN A 180 -9.96 9.76 -0.63
C GLN A 180 -9.04 8.56 -0.80
N ASN A 181 -7.75 8.69 -0.45
CA ASN A 181 -6.79 7.60 -0.57
C ASN A 181 -6.64 6.85 0.75
N ALA A 182 -6.07 5.65 0.70
CA ALA A 182 -5.55 5.03 1.90
C ALA A 182 -4.25 5.75 2.31
N ALA A 183 -4.06 5.95 3.61
CA ALA A 183 -2.85 6.55 4.15
C ALA A 183 -2.73 6.34 5.65
N HIS A 184 -1.49 6.18 6.10
CA HIS A 184 -1.06 6.35 7.47
C HIS A 184 -0.74 7.82 7.77
N PHE A 185 -1.29 8.33 8.87
CA PHE A 185 -1.05 9.67 9.41
C PHE A 185 -0.43 9.58 10.81
N ASN A 186 0.67 10.31 11.00
CA ASN A 186 1.25 10.48 12.32
C ASN A 186 0.57 11.65 13.06
N ILE A 187 -0.12 11.35 14.16
CA ILE A 187 -0.75 12.37 15.03
C ILE A 187 0.26 12.83 16.07
N ARG A 188 0.96 11.88 16.70
CA ARG A 188 2.01 12.12 17.68
C ARG A 188 3.17 11.16 17.43
N SER A 189 4.36 11.72 17.25
CA SER A 189 5.58 10.92 17.13
C SER A 189 6.06 10.40 18.48
N GLY A 190 6.72 9.25 18.45
CA GLY A 190 7.48 8.74 19.59
C GLY A 190 8.71 9.61 19.87
N ARG A 191 9.02 9.87 21.14
CA ARG A 191 10.25 10.55 21.55
C ARG A 191 10.59 10.30 23.01
N ARG A 192 11.87 10.47 23.36
CA ARG A 192 12.27 10.53 24.77
C ARG A 192 11.93 11.90 25.36
N LEU A 193 11.40 11.91 26.58
CA LEU A 193 11.09 13.11 27.34
C LEU A 193 12.29 13.53 28.20
N SER A 194 12.30 14.80 28.63
CA SER A 194 13.39 15.36 29.43
C SER A 194 13.53 14.72 30.81
N ASP A 195 12.45 14.15 31.34
CA ASP A 195 12.41 13.41 32.61
C ASP A 195 12.90 11.96 32.49
N GLY A 196 13.32 11.54 31.29
CA GLY A 196 13.78 10.18 31.01
C GLY A 196 12.69 9.22 30.55
N GLY A 197 11.41 9.61 30.65
CA GLY A 197 10.27 8.83 30.15
C GLY A 197 10.19 8.77 28.62
N TYR A 198 9.26 7.96 28.10
CA TYR A 198 9.00 7.85 26.66
C TYR A 198 7.58 8.29 26.32
N GLN A 199 7.46 9.20 25.35
CA GLN A 199 6.17 9.59 24.78
C GLN A 199 5.76 8.57 23.73
N SER A 200 4.70 7.80 24.00
CA SER A 200 4.21 6.81 23.02
C SER A 200 3.60 7.48 21.79
N PRO A 201 3.86 6.96 20.58
CA PRO A 201 3.28 7.47 19.35
C PRO A 201 1.77 7.23 19.27
N VAL A 202 1.12 8.09 18.48
CA VAL A 202 -0.31 8.00 18.14
C VAL A 202 -0.43 8.18 16.64
N VAL A 203 -1.09 7.25 15.96
CA VAL A 203 -1.26 7.27 14.51
C VAL A 203 -2.71 7.03 14.12
N ALA A 204 -3.08 7.48 12.92
CA ALA A 204 -4.35 7.17 12.29
C ALA A 204 -4.08 6.47 10.96
N LEU A 205 -4.75 5.34 10.77
CA LEU A 205 -4.77 4.61 9.52
C LEU A 205 -6.11 4.88 8.85
N VAL A 206 -6.06 5.55 7.71
CA VAL A 206 -7.22 5.95 6.94
C VAL A 206 -7.32 5.04 5.73
N CYS A 207 -8.45 4.35 5.57
CA CYS A 207 -8.81 3.62 4.35
C CYS A 207 -10.18 4.09 3.84
N ASN A 208 -10.60 3.61 2.67
CA ASN A 208 -11.86 4.00 2.05
C ASN A 208 -12.64 2.80 1.52
N PHE A 209 -12.79 1.78 2.37
CA PHE A 209 -13.49 0.55 2.03
C PHE A 209 -14.95 0.83 1.69
N ALA A 210 -15.43 0.17 0.64
CA ALA A 210 -16.78 0.36 0.13
C ALA A 210 -17.85 -0.32 1.01
N SER A 211 -17.47 -1.43 1.64
CA SER A 211 -18.35 -2.23 2.49
C SER A 211 -17.78 -2.31 3.91
N SER A 212 -18.67 -2.32 4.90
CA SER A 212 -18.32 -2.65 6.29
C SER A 212 -18.36 -4.15 6.58
N ALA A 213 -18.86 -4.97 5.64
CA ALA A 213 -19.03 -6.40 5.83
C ALA A 213 -17.76 -7.16 5.43
N CYS A 214 -17.31 -7.00 4.19
CA CYS A 214 -16.19 -7.75 3.64
C CYS A 214 -15.24 -6.84 2.85
N LEU A 215 -13.97 -7.24 2.83
CA LEU A 215 -12.91 -6.59 2.05
C LEU A 215 -12.62 -7.38 0.79
N THR A 216 -12.42 -6.67 -0.31
CA THR A 216 -11.73 -7.27 -1.47
C THR A 216 -10.29 -7.60 -1.10
N LEU A 217 -9.65 -8.54 -1.83
CA LEU A 217 -8.25 -8.88 -1.59
C LEU A 217 -7.33 -7.64 -1.69
N ARG A 218 -7.63 -6.73 -2.62
CA ARG A 218 -6.89 -5.47 -2.77
C ARG A 218 -7.08 -4.53 -1.57
N GLU A 219 -8.28 -4.46 -1.00
CA GLU A 219 -8.53 -3.67 0.22
C GLU A 219 -7.81 -4.27 1.43
N LEU A 220 -7.74 -5.61 1.52
CA LEU A 220 -6.95 -6.31 2.54
C LEU A 220 -5.45 -6.02 2.40
N GLU A 221 -4.90 -6.09 1.19
CA GLU A 221 -3.52 -5.70 0.89
C GLU A 221 -3.24 -4.25 1.30
N THR A 222 -4.17 -3.35 0.97
CA THR A 222 -4.09 -1.93 1.34
C THR A 222 -4.08 -1.76 2.86
N LEU A 223 -4.95 -2.48 3.57
CA LEU A 223 -4.98 -2.46 5.03
C LEU A 223 -3.63 -2.88 5.63
N PHE A 224 -3.07 -3.99 5.17
CA PHE A 224 -1.78 -4.49 5.64
C PHE A 224 -0.62 -3.55 5.26
N HIS A 225 -0.65 -2.95 4.08
CA HIS A 225 0.34 -1.96 3.64
C HIS A 225 0.37 -0.75 4.58
N GLU A 226 -0.79 -0.12 4.82
CA GLU A 226 -0.87 1.02 5.73
C GLU A 226 -0.57 0.62 7.18
N PHE A 227 -0.89 -0.62 7.56
CA PHE A 227 -0.57 -1.13 8.89
C PHE A 227 0.94 -1.30 9.06
N GLY A 228 1.68 -1.68 8.01
CA GLY A 228 3.14 -1.70 8.04
C GLY A 228 3.74 -0.32 8.34
N HIS A 229 3.17 0.75 7.76
CA HIS A 229 3.54 2.14 8.10
C HIS A 229 3.22 2.50 9.55
N ALA A 230 2.04 2.09 10.03
CA ALA A 230 1.64 2.27 11.43
C ALA A 230 2.62 1.59 12.38
N LEU A 231 3.01 0.34 12.11
CA LEU A 231 3.97 -0.42 12.92
C LEU A 231 5.36 0.19 12.89
N HIS A 232 5.83 0.63 11.72
CA HIS A 232 7.11 1.33 11.63
C HIS A 232 7.10 2.58 12.54
N SER A 233 5.98 3.30 12.59
CA SER A 233 5.80 4.44 13.50
C SER A 233 5.66 4.03 14.98
N MET A 234 4.95 2.94 15.27
CA MET A 234 4.74 2.46 16.65
C MET A 234 6.01 1.91 17.29
N LEU A 235 6.84 1.20 16.53
CA LEU A 235 8.03 0.51 17.03
C LEU A 235 9.30 1.36 16.95
N SER A 236 9.25 2.50 16.28
CA SER A 236 10.34 3.47 16.30
C SER A 236 10.53 4.03 17.72
N ARG A 237 11.74 3.84 18.28
CA ARG A 237 12.13 4.28 19.63
C ARG A 237 13.28 5.27 19.57
N THR A 238 13.03 6.44 18.98
CA THR A 238 14.06 7.49 18.84
C THR A 238 14.07 8.47 20.00
N HIS A 239 15.23 9.10 20.22
CA HIS A 239 15.35 10.22 21.15
C HIS A 239 14.59 11.46 20.66
N TYR A 240 14.68 11.74 19.36
CA TYR A 240 14.12 12.93 18.75
C TYR A 240 12.93 12.61 17.84
N GLN A 241 11.83 13.35 18.03
CA GLN A 241 10.59 13.16 17.27
C GLN A 241 10.75 13.31 15.75
N HIS A 242 11.73 14.11 15.29
CA HIS A 242 11.94 14.38 13.87
C HIS A 242 12.61 13.19 13.16
N LEU A 243 13.17 12.25 13.90
CA LEU A 243 13.72 10.98 13.41
C LEU A 243 12.77 9.80 13.61
N ALA A 244 11.61 10.03 14.24
CA ALA A 244 10.69 8.96 14.63
C ALA A 244 9.83 8.49 13.45
N GLY A 245 9.51 7.19 13.47
CA GLY A 245 8.62 6.53 12.52
C GLY A 245 9.11 6.64 11.10
N ILE A 246 8.22 7.03 10.18
CA ILE A 246 8.49 6.99 8.74
C ILE A 246 9.38 8.15 8.22
N ARG A 247 10.14 8.83 9.08
CA ARG A 247 10.97 10.00 8.72
C ARG A 247 12.41 9.64 8.40
N GLY A 248 12.61 8.55 7.63
CA GLY A 248 13.91 8.05 7.19
C GLY A 248 14.20 8.34 5.71
N ALA A 249 15.08 7.54 5.10
CA ALA A 249 15.36 7.65 3.66
C ALA A 249 14.10 7.30 2.86
N MET A 250 13.68 8.21 1.98
CA MET A 250 12.42 8.15 1.23
C MET A 250 12.26 6.84 0.43
N ASP A 251 13.36 6.31 -0.10
CA ASP A 251 13.40 5.07 -0.87
C ASP A 251 13.39 3.79 -0.02
N CYS A 252 13.51 3.89 1.32
CA CYS A 252 13.34 2.76 2.22
C CYS A 252 12.02 2.79 2.99
N MET A 253 11.27 3.90 2.94
CA MET A 253 10.07 4.05 3.77
C MET A 253 8.94 3.08 3.43
N GLU A 254 8.87 2.65 2.17
CA GLU A 254 7.88 1.68 1.70
C GLU A 254 8.31 0.21 1.91
N VAL A 255 9.54 -0.05 2.37
CA VAL A 255 9.99 -1.44 2.57
C VAL A 255 9.15 -2.15 3.65
N PRO A 256 8.90 -1.55 4.83
CA PRO A 256 8.03 -2.17 5.83
C PRO A 256 6.60 -2.36 5.35
N SER A 257 5.99 -1.37 4.69
CA SER A 257 4.61 -1.47 4.19
C SER A 257 4.46 -2.59 3.14
N HIS A 258 5.38 -2.70 2.19
CA HIS A 258 5.37 -3.79 1.20
C HIS A 258 5.67 -5.16 1.81
N LEU A 259 6.52 -5.26 2.84
CA LEU A 259 6.71 -6.51 3.58
C LEU A 259 5.39 -6.97 4.21
N TRP A 260 4.67 -6.06 4.86
CA TRP A 260 3.39 -6.38 5.49
C TRP A 260 2.33 -6.78 4.47
N GLN A 261 2.29 -6.14 3.30
CA GLN A 261 1.40 -6.51 2.20
C GLN A 261 1.57 -7.98 1.76
N ARG A 262 2.76 -8.58 1.89
CA ARG A 262 2.98 -10.00 1.56
C ARG A 262 2.24 -10.96 2.47
N PHE A 263 1.99 -10.59 3.74
CA PHE A 263 1.18 -11.43 4.62
C PHE A 263 -0.29 -11.46 4.19
N ALA A 264 -0.81 -10.36 3.62
CA ALA A 264 -2.20 -10.28 3.16
C ALA A 264 -2.52 -11.27 2.03
N THR A 265 -1.52 -11.65 1.23
CA THR A 265 -1.69 -12.54 0.06
C THR A 265 -1.13 -13.95 0.28
N ASP A 266 -0.54 -14.21 1.45
CA ASP A 266 -0.04 -15.54 1.80
C ASP A 266 -1.22 -16.50 2.09
N PRO A 267 -1.31 -17.66 1.41
CA PRO A 267 -2.42 -18.61 1.61
C PRO A 267 -2.56 -19.11 3.04
N ARG A 268 -1.47 -19.20 3.79
CA ARG A 268 -1.48 -19.66 5.18
C ARG A 268 -2.19 -18.63 6.06
N ILE A 269 -1.98 -17.35 5.78
CA ILE A 269 -2.66 -16.26 6.48
C ILE A 269 -4.12 -16.17 6.03
N LEU A 270 -4.38 -16.14 4.72
CA LEU A 270 -5.75 -16.12 4.18
C LEU A 270 -6.61 -17.27 4.73
N ARG A 271 -6.05 -18.48 4.83
CA ARG A 271 -6.72 -19.65 5.43
C ARG A 271 -7.00 -19.48 6.93
N ALA A 272 -6.12 -18.79 7.66
CA ALA A 272 -6.29 -18.58 9.10
C ALA A 272 -7.33 -17.51 9.44
N ILE A 273 -7.46 -16.48 8.58
CA ILE A 273 -8.27 -15.29 8.87
C ILE A 273 -9.60 -15.27 8.11
N GLY A 274 -9.67 -16.05 7.02
CA GLY A 274 -10.80 -16.04 6.11
C GLY A 274 -11.87 -17.07 6.45
N SER A 275 -13.11 -16.62 6.44
CA SER A 275 -14.31 -17.43 6.67
C SER A 275 -15.48 -16.80 5.93
N HIS A 276 -16.34 -17.62 5.31
CA HIS A 276 -17.51 -17.12 4.60
C HIS A 276 -18.41 -16.30 5.54
N HIS A 277 -18.77 -15.08 5.14
CA HIS A 277 -19.43 -14.12 6.02
C HIS A 277 -20.83 -14.54 6.52
N ILE A 278 -21.49 -15.50 5.86
CA ILE A 278 -22.81 -16.02 6.27
C ILE A 278 -22.69 -17.39 6.93
N SER A 279 -22.08 -18.36 6.24
CA SER A 279 -22.03 -19.75 6.71
C SER A 279 -20.90 -20.02 7.70
N GLY A 280 -19.86 -19.19 7.72
CA GLY A 280 -18.66 -19.38 8.52
C GLY A 280 -17.68 -20.41 7.95
N ASP A 281 -17.96 -20.98 6.76
CA ASP A 281 -17.12 -22.00 6.15
C ASP A 281 -15.71 -21.47 5.82
N PRO A 282 -14.66 -22.31 5.93
CA PRO A 282 -13.30 -21.91 5.57
C PRO A 282 -13.17 -21.65 4.07
N ILE A 283 -12.16 -20.87 3.66
CA ILE A 283 -11.89 -20.61 2.24
C ILE A 283 -11.59 -21.95 1.52
N PRO A 284 -12.32 -22.30 0.45
CA PRO A 284 -11.99 -23.43 -0.40
C PRO A 284 -10.60 -23.29 -1.02
N GLU A 285 -9.84 -24.38 -1.05
CA GLU A 285 -8.47 -24.38 -1.59
C GLU A 285 -8.40 -23.88 -3.05
N ALA A 286 -9.41 -24.22 -3.86
CA ALA A 286 -9.53 -23.75 -5.22
C ALA A 286 -9.60 -22.21 -5.32
N LEU A 287 -10.30 -21.55 -4.38
CA LEU A 287 -10.38 -20.08 -4.35
C LEU A 287 -9.06 -19.44 -3.94
N LEU A 288 -8.33 -20.03 -2.99
CA LEU A 288 -6.99 -19.57 -2.60
C LEU A 288 -6.02 -19.63 -3.79
N LEU A 289 -5.95 -20.78 -4.48
CA LEU A 289 -5.09 -20.96 -5.64
C LEU A 289 -5.45 -19.98 -6.78
N ASN A 290 -6.75 -19.75 -7.00
CA ASN A 290 -7.20 -18.80 -8.00
C ASN A 290 -6.84 -17.35 -7.64
N ALA A 291 -6.96 -16.98 -6.36
CA ALA A 291 -6.55 -15.66 -5.89
C ALA A 291 -5.05 -15.42 -6.09
N GLN A 292 -4.20 -16.38 -5.76
CA GLN A 292 -2.75 -16.31 -5.99
C GLN A 292 -2.41 -16.17 -7.47
N ARG A 293 -2.98 -17.04 -8.32
CA ARG A 293 -2.75 -17.00 -9.77
C ARG A 293 -3.19 -15.67 -10.38
N SER A 294 -4.34 -15.13 -9.94
CA SER A 294 -4.80 -13.81 -10.35
C SER A 294 -3.81 -12.74 -9.92
N HIS A 295 -3.40 -12.73 -8.65
CA HIS A 295 -2.46 -11.76 -8.09
C HIS A 295 -1.15 -11.68 -8.87
N ASP A 296 -0.55 -12.83 -9.20
CA ASP A 296 0.75 -12.89 -9.87
C ASP A 296 0.68 -12.59 -11.38
N MET A 297 -0.52 -12.66 -11.98
CA MET A 297 -0.72 -12.42 -13.40
C MET A 297 -0.51 -10.94 -13.74
N PHE A 298 0.35 -10.66 -14.73
CA PHE A 298 0.68 -9.30 -15.19
C PHE A 298 1.56 -8.48 -14.24
N ALA A 299 2.16 -9.11 -13.23
CA ALA A 299 3.03 -8.42 -12.27
C ALA A 299 4.23 -7.73 -12.95
N ALA A 300 4.79 -8.31 -14.02
CA ALA A 300 5.90 -7.69 -14.74
C ALA A 300 5.45 -6.45 -15.52
N SER A 301 4.26 -6.50 -16.13
CA SER A 301 3.66 -5.39 -16.88
C SER A 301 3.28 -4.22 -15.98
N ASP A 302 2.85 -4.51 -14.76
CA ASP A 302 2.56 -3.50 -13.74
C ASP A 302 3.85 -2.88 -13.20
N LEU A 303 4.88 -3.70 -12.91
CA LEU A 303 6.18 -3.20 -12.47
C LEU A 303 6.88 -2.36 -13.55
N GLN A 304 6.80 -2.75 -14.83
CA GLN A 304 7.37 -1.96 -15.93
C GLN A 304 6.69 -0.59 -16.08
N GLN A 305 5.43 -0.40 -15.65
CA GLN A 305 4.83 0.94 -15.69
C GLN A 305 5.47 1.90 -14.69
N LEU A 306 6.14 1.38 -13.66
CA LEU A 306 6.77 2.15 -12.59
C LEU A 306 8.25 2.48 -12.88
N VAL A 307 8.86 1.79 -13.86
CA VAL A 307 10.28 1.88 -14.25
C VAL A 307 10.41 2.59 -15.58
#